data_AF-A0A1Y3WE59-F1
#
_entry.id   AF-A0A1Y3WE59-F1
#
_cell.length_a   1.000
_cell.length_b   1.000
_cell.length_c   1.000
_cell.angle_alpha   90.00
_cell.angle_beta   90.00
_cell.angle_gamma   90.00
#
_symmetry.space_group_name_H-M   'P 1'
#
loop_
_entity.id
_entity.type
_entity.pdbx_description
1 polymer ?
#
loop_
_entity_poly.entity_id
_entity_poly.type
_entity_poly.pdbx_seq_one_letter_code
_entity_poly.pdbx_strand_id
1 'polypeptide(L)'
;MIPYKQLSLADIFSDCQEKFENDKPAFLSLLETHIDIDEIIPISFRNHFYASTGRSRKYPLQAFLWALIIQRIFSILTDQLLLIFLAYSKPLREFCGFSKVPDASKITRFKQDFSDDLQFIFDHLVDI
;
A
#
# COMPACT_ATOMS: atom_id res chain seq x y z
N MET A 1 32.10 20.72 15.23
CA MET A 1 31.99 19.61 14.26
C MET A 1 30.87 18.70 14.75
N ILE A 2 29.78 18.58 13.99
CA ILE A 2 28.76 17.55 14.28
C ILE A 2 29.36 16.25 13.72
N PRO A 3 29.59 15.22 14.54
CA PRO A 3 30.06 13.94 14.02
C PRO A 3 28.96 13.37 13.11
N TYR A 4 29.26 13.24 11.83
CA TYR A 4 28.34 12.59 10.90
C TYR A 4 28.34 11.11 11.24
N LYS A 5 27.25 10.62 11.85
CA LYS A 5 27.03 9.19 12.07
C LYS A 5 26.84 8.56 10.70
N GLN A 6 27.89 7.94 10.16
CA GLN A 6 27.78 7.12 8.97
C GLN A 6 26.88 5.93 9.33
N LEU A 7 25.66 5.93 8.82
CA LEU A 7 24.71 4.83 8.99
C LEU A 7 25.02 3.75 7.97
N SER A 8 25.18 2.52 8.43
CA SER A 8 25.23 1.36 7.55
C SER A 8 23.81 0.96 7.13
N LEU A 9 23.70 0.17 6.05
CA LEU A 9 22.42 -0.45 5.68
C LEU A 9 21.85 -1.31 6.81
N ALA A 10 22.70 -1.94 7.62
CA ALA A 10 22.27 -2.71 8.79
C ALA A 10 21.65 -1.82 9.87
N ASP A 11 22.19 -0.62 10.10
CA ASP A 11 21.62 0.33 11.06
C ASP A 11 20.25 0.83 10.59
N ILE A 12 20.10 1.14 9.29
CA ILE A 12 18.81 1.56 8.71
C ILE A 12 17.79 0.43 8.81
N PHE A 13 18.18 -0.79 8.46
CA PHE A 13 17.30 -1.95 8.56
C PHE A 13 16.85 -2.19 10.00
N SER A 14 17.77 -2.10 10.97
CA SER A 14 17.45 -2.29 12.39
C SER A 14 16.49 -1.22 12.91
N ASP A 15 16.65 0.05 12.53
CA ASP A 15 15.74 1.13 12.92
C ASP A 15 14.34 0.94 12.31
N CYS A 16 14.26 0.56 11.04
CA CYS A 16 13.00 0.21 10.39
C CYS A 16 12.30 -0.98 11.07
N GLN A 17 13.07 -2.02 11.45
CA GLN A 17 12.54 -3.19 12.14
C GLN A 17 12.04 -2.82 13.55
N GLU A 18 12.80 -2.03 14.30
CA GLU A 18 12.39 -1.57 15.63
C GLU A 18 11.07 -0.78 15.56
N LYS A 19 10.93 0.12 14.59
CA LYS A 19 9.69 0.86 14.36
C LYS A 19 8.54 -0.07 13.96
N PHE A 20 8.78 -1.03 13.08
CA PHE A 20 7.75 -2.00 12.70
C PHE A 20 7.19 -2.77 13.90
N GLU A 21 8.07 -3.22 14.80
CA GLU A 21 7.67 -4.00 15.98
C GLU A 21 6.99 -3.11 17.03
N ASN A 22 7.61 -1.97 17.36
CA ASN A 22 7.28 -1.17 18.55
C ASN A 22 6.44 0.09 18.25
N ASP A 23 6.50 0.64 17.03
CA ASP A 23 5.82 1.89 16.65
C ASP A 23 5.22 1.82 15.23
N LYS A 24 4.10 1.10 15.12
CA LYS A 24 3.39 0.90 13.85
C LYS A 24 2.96 2.21 13.18
N PRO A 25 2.47 3.24 13.90
CA PRO A 25 2.23 4.56 13.30
C PRO A 25 3.48 5.17 12.66
N ALA A 26 4.62 5.19 13.35
CA ALA A 26 5.87 5.71 12.78
C ALA A 26 6.33 4.89 11.57
N PHE A 27 6.12 3.58 11.60
CA PHE A 27 6.40 2.72 10.45
C PHE A 27 5.52 3.06 9.23
N LEU A 28 4.23 3.33 9.42
CA LEU A 28 3.37 3.80 8.31
C LEU A 28 3.85 5.14 7.75
N SER A 29 4.25 6.08 8.61
CA SER A 29 4.81 7.36 8.16
C SER A 29 6.12 7.19 7.37
N LEU A 30 6.96 6.22 7.71
CA LEU A 30 8.15 5.89 6.93
C LEU A 30 7.79 5.41 5.52
N LEU A 31 6.80 4.52 5.40
CA LEU A 31 6.33 4.06 4.09
C LEU A 31 5.80 5.22 3.24
N GLU A 32 4.97 6.09 3.83
CA GLU A 32 4.41 7.26 3.13
C GLU A 32 5.50 8.26 2.69
N THR A 33 6.55 8.42 3.50
CA THR A 33 7.64 9.38 3.22
C THR A 33 8.60 8.88 2.15
N HIS A 34 8.81 7.57 2.05
CA HIS A 34 9.87 6.98 1.23
C HIS A 34 9.37 6.18 0.03
N ILE A 35 8.07 5.90 -0.07
CA ILE A 35 7.49 5.18 -1.21
C ILE A 35 6.51 6.11 -1.92
N ASP A 36 6.92 6.59 -3.09
CA ASP A 36 6.00 7.26 -4.01
C ASP A 36 5.22 6.19 -4.79
N ILE A 37 4.04 5.82 -4.27
CA ILE A 37 3.18 4.86 -4.95
C ILE A 37 2.72 5.38 -6.32
N ASP A 38 2.68 6.71 -6.51
CA ASP A 38 2.19 7.26 -7.76
C ASP A 38 3.20 7.10 -8.91
N GLU A 39 4.50 7.15 -8.59
CA GLU A 39 5.59 6.86 -9.52
C GLU A 39 5.62 5.39 -9.94
N ILE A 40 5.28 4.49 -9.01
CA ILE A 40 5.30 3.04 -9.24
C ILE A 40 4.17 2.59 -10.19
N ILE A 41 3.03 3.28 -10.22
CA ILE A 41 1.86 2.85 -11.00
C ILE A 41 1.99 3.27 -12.47
N PRO A 42 2.05 2.31 -13.42
CA PRO A 42 2.10 2.62 -14.83
C PRO A 42 0.86 3.35 -15.31
N ILE A 43 1.06 4.24 -16.30
CA ILE A 43 -0.03 5.03 -16.90
C ILE A 43 -1.11 4.12 -17.52
N SER A 44 -0.70 2.98 -18.10
CA SER A 44 -1.62 1.97 -18.64
C SER A 44 -2.62 1.48 -17.59
N PHE A 45 -2.14 1.13 -16.39
CA PHE A 45 -2.98 0.68 -15.30
C PHE A 45 -3.89 1.81 -14.81
N ARG A 46 -3.40 3.04 -14.67
CA ARG A 46 -4.27 4.18 -14.34
C ARG A 46 -5.40 4.34 -15.35
N ASN A 47 -5.08 4.27 -16.63
CA ASN A 47 -6.07 4.40 -17.70
C ASN A 47 -7.08 3.24 -17.66
N HIS A 48 -6.62 2.00 -17.47
CA HIS A 48 -7.51 0.85 -17.34
C HIS A 48 -8.41 0.95 -16.10
N PHE A 49 -7.82 1.28 -14.94
CA PHE A 49 -8.55 1.45 -13.70
C PHE A 49 -9.51 2.63 -13.75
N TYR A 50 -9.25 3.72 -14.47
CA TYR A 50 -10.17 4.86 -14.56
C TYR A 50 -11.03 4.88 -15.83
N ALA A 51 -10.91 3.87 -16.70
CA ALA A 51 -11.76 3.72 -17.86
C ALA A 51 -13.26 3.78 -17.46
N SER A 52 -14.06 4.44 -18.29
CA SER A 52 -15.48 4.65 -18.02
C SER A 52 -16.23 3.33 -17.96
N THR A 53 -16.66 2.93 -16.76
CA THR A 53 -17.47 1.73 -16.51
C THR A 53 -18.94 2.06 -16.22
N GLY A 54 -19.37 3.28 -16.54
CA GLY A 54 -20.74 3.76 -16.29
C GLY A 54 -21.12 3.97 -14.82
N ARG A 55 -20.18 3.79 -13.88
CA ARG A 55 -20.36 4.06 -12.45
C ARG A 55 -19.16 4.82 -11.90
N SER A 56 -19.40 5.76 -10.99
CA SER A 56 -18.31 6.45 -10.30
C SER A 56 -17.58 5.48 -9.37
N ARG A 57 -16.25 5.49 -9.42
CA ARG A 57 -15.41 4.75 -8.48
C ARG A 57 -15.34 5.54 -7.18
N LYS A 58 -15.70 4.88 -6.07
CA LYS A 58 -15.73 5.49 -4.73
C LYS A 58 -14.35 5.65 -4.11
N TYR A 59 -13.41 4.78 -4.48
CA TYR A 59 -12.08 4.69 -3.89
C TYR A 59 -11.02 4.84 -4.99
N PRO A 60 -9.90 5.53 -4.71
CA PRO A 60 -8.82 5.69 -5.67
C PRO A 60 -8.04 4.39 -5.86
N LEU A 61 -7.33 4.26 -6.99
CA LEU A 61 -6.49 3.10 -7.30
C LEU A 61 -5.43 2.85 -6.22
N GLN A 62 -4.76 3.92 -5.79
CA GLN A 62 -3.71 3.91 -4.78
C GLN A 62 -4.21 3.26 -3.48
N ALA A 63 -5.49 3.43 -3.15
CA ALA A 63 -6.03 2.86 -1.92
C ALA A 63 -6.11 1.35 -1.92
N PHE A 64 -6.46 0.76 -3.07
CA PHE A 64 -6.42 -0.68 -3.20
C PHE A 64 -4.98 -1.19 -3.16
N LEU A 65 -4.06 -0.53 -3.85
CA LEU A 65 -2.66 -0.94 -3.89
C LEU A 65 -1.99 -0.88 -2.51
N TRP A 66 -2.15 0.22 -1.77
CA TRP A 66 -1.67 0.31 -0.39
C TRP A 66 -2.27 -0.76 0.51
N ALA A 67 -3.56 -1.06 0.35
CA ALA A 67 -4.19 -2.12 1.12
C ALA A 67 -3.58 -3.50 0.84
N LEU A 68 -3.22 -3.79 -0.42
CA LEU A 68 -2.52 -5.04 -0.78
C LEU A 68 -1.10 -5.08 -0.25
N ILE A 69 -0.36 -3.97 -0.34
CA ILE A 69 1.01 -3.85 0.18
C ILE A 69 1.02 -4.07 1.70
N ILE A 70 0.14 -3.37 2.42
CA ILE A 70 -0.02 -3.51 3.87
C ILE A 70 -0.47 -4.92 4.25
N GLN A 71 -1.37 -5.54 3.46
CA GLN A 71 -1.77 -6.92 3.66
C GLN A 71 -0.55 -7.86 3.62
N ARG A 72 0.42 -7.61 2.74
CA ARG A 72 1.67 -8.40 2.65
C ARG A 72 2.65 -8.06 3.77
N ILE A 73 2.90 -6.79 4.04
CA ILE A 73 3.86 -6.35 5.07
C ILE A 73 3.45 -6.86 6.46
N PHE A 74 2.18 -6.75 6.84
CA PHE A 74 1.68 -7.24 8.12
C PHE A 74 1.30 -8.73 8.11
N SER A 75 1.62 -9.46 7.04
CA SER A 75 1.32 -10.89 6.91
C SER A 75 -0.16 -11.22 7.18
N ILE A 76 -1.08 -10.35 6.73
CA ILE A 76 -2.53 -10.51 6.90
C ILE A 76 -3.01 -11.57 5.91
N LEU A 77 -3.40 -12.73 6.43
CA LEU A 77 -3.64 -13.94 5.65
C LEU A 77 -4.87 -13.89 4.73
N THR A 78 -5.89 -13.09 5.06
CA THR A 78 -7.17 -13.08 4.33
C THR A 78 -7.71 -11.68 4.10
N ASP A 79 -8.54 -11.53 3.07
CA ASP A 79 -9.21 -10.27 2.75
C ASP A 79 -10.20 -9.88 3.85
N GLN A 80 -10.86 -10.86 4.48
CA GLN A 80 -11.73 -10.61 5.63
C GLN A 80 -10.96 -10.00 6.79
N LEU A 81 -9.76 -10.53 7.08
CA LEU A 81 -8.94 -10.01 8.16
C LEU A 81 -8.44 -8.60 7.81
N LEU A 82 -8.05 -8.33 6.56
CA LEU A 82 -7.72 -6.98 6.10
C LEU A 82 -8.87 -5.99 6.33
N LEU A 83 -10.11 -6.36 5.99
CA LEU A 83 -11.28 -5.51 6.23
C LEU A 83 -11.52 -5.24 7.71
N ILE A 84 -11.31 -6.25 8.56
CA ILE A 84 -11.37 -6.09 10.03
C ILE A 84 -10.33 -5.06 10.47
N PHE A 85 -9.07 -5.18 10.04
CA PHE A 85 -8.03 -4.21 10.38
C PHE A 85 -8.38 -2.78 9.92
N LEU A 86 -8.90 -2.61 8.70
CA LEU A 86 -9.36 -1.31 8.18
C LEU A 86 -10.59 -0.75 8.93
N ALA A 87 -11.42 -1.62 9.50
CA ALA A 87 -12.55 -1.20 10.32
C ALA A 87 -12.10 -0.72 11.70
N TYR A 88 -11.19 -1.45 12.35
CA TYR A 88 -10.73 -1.16 13.71
C TYR A 88 -9.67 -0.05 13.77
N SER A 89 -8.80 0.08 12.76
CA SER A 89 -7.73 1.08 12.73
C SER A 89 -8.05 2.19 11.74
N LYS A 90 -8.52 3.33 12.25
CA LYS A 90 -8.70 4.55 11.45
C LYS A 90 -7.39 5.03 10.82
N PRO A 91 -6.24 5.10 11.54
CA PRO A 91 -4.97 5.51 10.94
C PRO A 91 -4.55 4.61 9.77
N LEU A 92 -4.72 3.30 9.90
CA LEU A 92 -4.39 2.36 8.81
C LEU A 92 -5.30 2.56 7.59
N ARG A 93 -6.58 2.82 7.83
CA ARG A 93 -7.56 3.08 6.78
C ARG A 93 -7.28 4.39 6.05
N GLU A 94 -6.91 5.43 6.80
CA GLU A 94 -6.54 6.75 6.26
C GLU A 94 -5.21 6.69 5.51
N PHE A 95 -4.22 5.96 6.03
CA PHE A 95 -2.96 5.68 5.33
C PHE A 95 -3.21 5.04 3.96
N CYS A 96 -4.10 4.06 3.89
CA CYS A 96 -4.49 3.49 2.61
C CYS A 96 -5.31 4.47 1.76
N GLY A 97 -5.81 5.60 2.26
CA GLY A 97 -6.65 6.52 1.47
C GLY A 97 -8.11 6.08 1.30
N PHE A 98 -8.61 5.17 2.16
CA PHE A 98 -10.02 4.81 2.19
C PHE A 98 -10.85 5.77 3.05
N SER A 99 -11.78 6.52 2.44
CA SER A 99 -12.72 7.36 3.19
C SER A 99 -13.72 6.56 4.04
N LYS A 100 -14.02 5.32 3.63
CA LYS A 100 -14.88 4.34 4.32
C LYS A 100 -14.36 2.93 4.04
N VAL A 101 -14.55 1.99 4.96
CA VAL A 101 -14.17 0.58 4.75
C VAL A 101 -14.82 0.06 3.46
N PRO A 102 -14.05 -0.52 2.53
CA PRO A 102 -14.61 -1.12 1.32
C PRO A 102 -15.36 -2.42 1.63
N ASP A 103 -16.34 -2.78 0.82
CA ASP A 103 -16.97 -4.10 0.93
C ASP A 103 -16.02 -5.20 0.44
N ALA A 104 -16.18 -6.42 0.95
CA ALA A 104 -15.31 -7.55 0.57
C ALA A 104 -15.29 -7.79 -0.94
N SER A 105 -16.45 -7.66 -1.60
CA SER A 105 -16.56 -7.78 -3.05
C SER A 105 -15.70 -6.78 -3.83
N LYS A 106 -15.39 -5.61 -3.25
CA LYS A 106 -14.54 -4.60 -3.90
C LYS A 106 -13.09 -5.03 -3.93
N ILE A 107 -12.58 -5.59 -2.83
CA ILE A 107 -11.21 -6.11 -2.76
C ILE A 107 -11.06 -7.31 -3.69
N THR A 108 -12.00 -8.26 -3.66
CA THR A 108 -11.96 -9.45 -4.51
C THR A 108 -12.00 -9.09 -5.99
N ARG A 109 -12.94 -8.22 -6.41
CA ARG A 109 -13.03 -7.77 -7.81
C ARG A 109 -11.79 -7.00 -8.23
N PHE A 110 -11.23 -6.15 -7.38
CA PHE A 110 -10.00 -5.44 -7.69
C PHE A 110 -8.85 -6.42 -8.00
N LYS A 111 -8.66 -7.45 -7.18
CA LYS A 111 -7.63 -8.48 -7.40
C LYS A 111 -7.85 -9.28 -8.69
N GLN A 112 -9.10 -9.57 -9.02
CA GLN A 112 -9.46 -10.38 -10.18
C GLN A 112 -9.38 -9.57 -11.48
N ASP A 113 -10.02 -8.41 -11.52
CA ASP A 113 -10.19 -7.60 -12.72
C ASP A 113 -8.87 -6.93 -13.15
N PHE A 114 -7.92 -6.74 -12.21
CA PHE A 114 -6.65 -6.06 -12.46
C PHE A 114 -5.42 -6.94 -12.17
N SER A 115 -5.56 -8.28 -12.20
CA SER A 115 -4.43 -9.19 -11.93
C SER A 115 -3.25 -8.95 -12.87
N ASP A 116 -3.51 -8.74 -14.16
CA ASP A 116 -2.48 -8.51 -15.17
C ASP A 116 -1.78 -7.16 -14.96
N ASP A 117 -2.54 -6.12 -14.60
CA ASP A 117 -1.98 -4.81 -14.27
C ASP A 117 -1.14 -4.84 -12.99
N LEU A 118 -1.57 -5.62 -11.98
CA LEU A 118 -0.80 -5.83 -10.75
C LEU A 118 0.51 -6.53 -11.05
N GLN A 119 0.49 -7.58 -11.88
CA GLN A 119 1.71 -8.24 -12.33
C GLN A 119 2.63 -7.24 -13.05
N PHE A 120 2.08 -6.43 -13.93
CA PHE A 120 2.84 -5.42 -14.68
C PHE A 120 3.50 -4.36 -13.77
N ILE A 121 2.87 -3.95 -12.66
CA ILE A 121 3.55 -3.12 -11.64
C ILE A 121 4.81 -3.83 -11.13
N PHE A 122 4.70 -5.10 -10.74
CA PHE A 122 5.82 -5.83 -10.15
C PHE A 122 6.94 -6.09 -11.15
N ASP A 123 6.60 -6.38 -12.41
CA ASP A 123 7.59 -6.54 -13.47
C ASP A 123 8.37 -5.22 -13.67
N HIS A 124 7.67 -4.07 -13.64
CA HIS A 124 8.32 -2.76 -13.74
C HIS A 124 9.16 -2.36 -12.54
N LEU A 125 8.82 -2.82 -11.33
CA LEU A 125 9.62 -2.56 -10.12
C LEU A 125 11.02 -3.18 -10.20
N VAL A 126 11.25 -4.18 -11.06
CA VAL A 126 12.58 -4.76 -11.29
C VAL A 126 13.49 -3.83 -12.12
N ASP A 127 12.88 -2.97 -12.93
CA ASP A 127 13.59 -2.06 -13.84
C ASP A 127 13.91 -0.69 -13.21
N ILE A 128 13.43 -0.43 -11.99
CA ILE A 128 13.68 0.78 -11.17
C ILE A 128 14.83 0.52 -10.19
#